data_AF-A0A961ZWM9-F1
#
_entry.id   AF-A0A961ZWM9-F1
#
_cell.length_a   1.000
_cell.length_b   1.000
_cell.length_c   1.000
_cell.angle_alpha   90.00
_cell.angle_beta   90.00
_cell.angle_gamma   90.00
#
_symmetry.space_group_name_H-M   'P 1'
#
loop_
_entity.id
_entity.type
_entity.pdbx_description
1 polymer ?
#
loop_
_entity_poly.entity_id
_entity_poly.type
_entity_poly.pdbx_seq_one_letter_code
_entity_poly.pdbx_strand_id
1 'polypeptide(L)'
;MKARFDMRAVMRIPELAQRDRFVRRAVLLRGVWAVVGEDGLGRVASPSGGNREVTLFWSNELEAARWSEVIAKNPRVKKIPTNEFITDILPKLAELGRMVGVDWTSAPLEVELDPKDLDIRLRHACVEMFLQRARSDRSVWMLEDADGPALLVAKLHAGRLMLPCWGSRAEAEQRIEGPWAKMLAVEIPLTNFVSTTLPWLKQQDWLVAPGHAPGGSTVEIEPGELARRIEPEAFAISA
;
A
#
# COMPACT_ATOMS: atom_id res chain seq x y z
N MET A 1 4.88 -23.10 38.35
CA MET A 1 5.71 -22.49 37.29
C MET A 1 5.44 -23.28 36.00
N LYS A 2 4.48 -22.85 35.18
CA LYS A 2 4.06 -23.53 33.95
C LYS A 2 4.64 -22.78 32.75
N ALA A 3 5.33 -23.54 31.90
CA ALA A 3 6.08 -23.04 30.76
C ALA A 3 5.22 -22.19 29.82
N ARG A 4 5.76 -21.01 29.48
CA ARG A 4 5.35 -20.22 28.33
C ARG A 4 5.67 -21.03 27.08
N PHE A 5 4.66 -21.40 26.30
CA PHE A 5 4.85 -21.76 24.91
C PHE A 5 4.31 -20.59 24.09
N ASP A 6 5.25 -19.89 23.46
CA ASP A 6 5.06 -18.70 22.64
C ASP A 6 4.24 -19.06 21.40
N MET A 7 3.02 -18.52 21.32
CA MET A 7 1.99 -18.88 20.34
C MET A 7 2.03 -17.95 19.11
N ARG A 8 3.23 -17.55 18.67
CA ARG A 8 3.44 -17.07 17.30
C ARG A 8 3.20 -18.23 16.35
N ALA A 9 1.94 -18.43 15.97
CA ALA A 9 1.51 -19.45 15.03
C ALA A 9 2.44 -19.45 13.81
N VAL A 10 3.15 -20.56 13.60
CA VAL A 10 4.01 -20.76 12.43
C VAL A 10 3.09 -20.84 11.21
N MET A 11 2.98 -19.72 10.52
CA MET A 11 2.24 -19.59 9.27
C MET A 11 2.77 -20.61 8.25
N ARG A 12 1.87 -21.38 7.64
CA ARG A 12 2.22 -22.44 6.69
C ARG A 12 2.38 -21.87 5.27
N ILE A 13 3.09 -22.60 4.40
CA ILE A 13 3.49 -22.14 3.04
C ILE A 13 2.29 -21.76 2.14
N PRO A 14 1.17 -22.52 2.09
CA PRO A 14 0.00 -22.16 1.28
C PRO A 14 -0.70 -20.85 1.68
N GLU A 15 -0.75 -20.57 2.97
CA GLU A 15 -1.32 -19.39 3.61
C GLU A 15 -0.49 -18.15 3.26
N LEU A 16 0.84 -18.27 3.40
CA LEU A 16 1.78 -17.27 2.90
C LEU A 16 1.52 -16.95 1.43
N ALA A 17 1.32 -17.99 0.61
CA ALA A 17 1.05 -17.81 -0.81
C ALA A 17 -0.32 -17.15 -1.10
N GLN A 18 -1.36 -17.39 -0.30
CA GLN A 18 -2.67 -16.73 -0.47
C GLN A 18 -2.55 -15.23 -0.18
N ARG A 19 -2.00 -14.87 0.97
CA ARG A 19 -1.82 -13.47 1.35
C ARG A 19 -0.92 -12.72 0.39
N ASP A 20 0.20 -13.31 -0.01
CA ASP A 20 1.13 -12.64 -0.92
C ASP A 20 0.51 -12.45 -2.31
N ARG A 21 -0.30 -13.40 -2.79
CA ARG A 21 -1.12 -13.22 -4.02
C ARG A 21 -2.14 -12.10 -3.86
N PHE A 22 -2.86 -12.04 -2.75
CA PHE A 22 -3.83 -10.99 -2.47
C PHE A 22 -3.15 -9.61 -2.51
N VAL A 23 -2.07 -9.44 -1.75
CA VAL A 23 -1.30 -8.18 -1.68
C VAL A 23 -0.80 -7.77 -3.06
N ARG A 24 -0.18 -8.69 -3.80
CA ARG A 24 0.32 -8.42 -5.16
C ARG A 24 -0.79 -7.97 -6.10
N ARG A 25 -1.95 -8.65 -6.08
CA ARG A 25 -3.10 -8.32 -6.94
C ARG A 25 -3.76 -7.02 -6.53
N ALA A 26 -3.91 -6.75 -5.23
CA ALA A 26 -4.46 -5.50 -4.73
C ALA A 26 -3.66 -4.28 -5.23
N VAL A 27 -2.33 -4.38 -5.18
CA VAL A 27 -1.44 -3.32 -5.70
C VAL A 27 -1.52 -3.23 -7.23
N LEU A 28 -1.39 -4.35 -7.93
CA LEU A 28 -1.39 -4.39 -9.41
C LEU A 28 -2.70 -3.86 -10.00
N LEU A 29 -3.84 -4.25 -9.43
CA LEU A 29 -5.19 -3.88 -9.91
C LEU A 29 -5.70 -2.57 -9.29
N ARG A 30 -4.89 -1.93 -8.44
CA ARG A 30 -5.21 -0.70 -7.69
C ARG A 30 -6.53 -0.79 -6.94
N GLY A 31 -6.87 -1.96 -6.43
CA GLY A 31 -8.01 -2.09 -5.54
C GLY A 31 -8.25 -3.50 -5.07
N VAL A 32 -9.11 -3.58 -4.07
CA VAL A 32 -9.73 -4.80 -3.56
C VAL A 32 -11.24 -4.69 -3.76
N TRP A 33 -11.94 -5.81 -3.68
CA TRP A 33 -13.39 -5.86 -3.79
C TRP A 33 -13.97 -6.25 -2.45
N ALA A 34 -15.05 -5.59 -2.04
CA ALA A 34 -15.81 -5.95 -0.87
C ALA A 34 -17.28 -6.15 -1.25
N VAL A 35 -17.93 -7.06 -0.54
CA VAL A 35 -19.40 -7.16 -0.54
C VAL A 35 -19.93 -6.14 0.45
N VAL A 36 -20.89 -5.33 0.04
CA VAL A 36 -21.57 -4.32 0.87
C VAL A 36 -23.06 -4.64 0.86
N GLY A 37 -23.66 -4.81 2.03
CA GLY A 37 -25.11 -4.93 2.18
C GLY A 37 -25.69 -3.87 3.11
N GLU A 38 -26.88 -4.13 3.62
CA GLU A 38 -27.60 -3.21 4.52
C GLU A 38 -26.79 -2.85 5.78
N ASP A 39 -26.06 -3.82 6.34
CA ASP A 39 -25.23 -3.65 7.54
C ASP A 39 -23.81 -3.13 7.22
N GLY A 40 -23.56 -2.65 6.00
CA GLY A 40 -22.25 -2.17 5.56
C GLY A 40 -21.36 -3.27 4.99
N LEU A 41 -20.05 -3.21 5.27
CA LEU A 41 -19.08 -4.18 4.75
C LEU A 41 -19.41 -5.60 5.24
N GLY A 42 -19.30 -6.56 4.32
CA GLY A 42 -19.52 -7.98 4.54
C GLY A 42 -18.59 -8.54 5.60
N ARG A 43 -19.18 -9.23 6.59
CA ARG A 43 -18.50 -9.70 7.79
C ARG A 43 -18.93 -11.12 8.13
N VAL A 44 -18.04 -11.86 8.78
CA VAL A 44 -18.33 -13.16 9.39
C VAL A 44 -17.83 -13.19 10.83
N ALA A 45 -18.38 -14.09 11.64
CA ALA A 45 -17.88 -14.32 12.99
C ALA A 45 -16.45 -14.87 12.95
N SER A 46 -15.60 -14.38 13.84
CA SER A 46 -14.23 -14.85 14.03
C SER A 46 -14.18 -16.34 14.39
N PRO A 47 -13.51 -17.21 13.59
CA PRO A 47 -13.29 -18.61 13.95
C PRO A 47 -12.40 -18.77 15.19
N SER A 48 -11.52 -17.79 15.45
CA SER A 48 -10.57 -17.79 16.58
C SER A 48 -11.22 -17.53 17.94
N GLY A 49 -12.53 -17.28 17.99
CA GLY A 49 -13.30 -17.13 19.22
C GLY A 49 -13.28 -15.70 19.80
N GLY A 50 -14.38 -15.40 20.52
CA GLY A 50 -14.74 -14.07 20.99
C GLY A 50 -15.77 -13.41 20.08
N ASN A 51 -16.51 -12.42 20.57
CA ASN A 51 -17.52 -11.67 19.81
C ASN A 51 -16.88 -10.72 18.76
N ARG A 52 -15.84 -11.20 18.06
CA ARG A 52 -15.05 -10.49 17.07
C ARG A 52 -15.55 -10.84 15.66
N GLU A 53 -15.43 -9.87 14.77
CA GLU A 53 -15.83 -10.00 13.37
C GLU A 53 -14.61 -9.94 12.46
N VAL A 54 -14.68 -10.70 11.37
CA VAL A 54 -13.73 -10.66 10.26
C VAL A 54 -14.40 -9.95 9.10
N THR A 55 -13.81 -8.85 8.64
CA THR A 55 -14.30 -8.11 7.46
C THR A 55 -13.64 -8.67 6.21
N LEU A 56 -14.45 -8.97 5.18
CA LEU A 56 -14.00 -9.75 4.03
C LEU A 56 -13.68 -8.89 2.81
N PHE A 57 -12.55 -9.18 2.17
CA PHE A 57 -12.09 -8.54 0.94
C PHE A 57 -11.54 -9.57 -0.05
N TRP A 58 -11.70 -9.30 -1.34
CA TRP A 58 -11.17 -10.15 -2.41
C TRP A 58 -10.25 -9.33 -3.30
N SER A 59 -9.29 -10.00 -3.92
CA SER A 59 -8.43 -9.49 -4.98
C SER A 59 -9.01 -9.76 -6.39
N ASN A 60 -10.26 -10.24 -6.45
CA ASN A 60 -11.00 -10.55 -7.66
C ASN A 60 -12.50 -10.26 -7.47
N GLU A 61 -13.08 -9.49 -8.38
CA GLU A 61 -14.50 -9.15 -8.42
C GLU A 61 -15.40 -10.39 -8.51
N LEU A 62 -15.05 -11.34 -9.38
CA LEU A 62 -15.88 -12.51 -9.65
C LEU A 62 -16.01 -13.39 -8.40
N GLU A 63 -14.95 -13.49 -7.60
CA GLU A 63 -15.01 -14.22 -6.34
C GLU A 63 -15.85 -13.45 -5.31
N ALA A 64 -15.69 -12.13 -5.17
CA ALA A 64 -16.56 -11.34 -4.31
C ALA A 64 -18.05 -11.48 -4.68
N ALA A 65 -18.36 -11.48 -5.99
CA ALA A 65 -19.71 -11.64 -6.50
C ALA A 65 -20.30 -13.01 -6.17
N ARG A 66 -19.52 -14.10 -6.27
CA ARG A 66 -19.97 -15.46 -5.91
C ARG A 66 -20.40 -15.58 -4.45
N TRP A 67 -19.76 -14.84 -3.56
CA TRP A 67 -20.06 -14.87 -2.13
C TRP A 67 -21.08 -13.82 -1.68
N SER A 68 -21.50 -12.93 -2.57
CA SER A 68 -22.28 -11.74 -2.22
C SER A 68 -23.59 -12.05 -1.48
N GLU A 69 -24.41 -12.95 -2.02
CA GLU A 69 -25.68 -13.41 -1.45
C GLU A 69 -25.52 -14.24 -0.16
N VAL A 70 -24.33 -14.82 0.06
CA VAL A 70 -24.04 -15.60 1.27
C VAL A 70 -23.68 -14.68 2.44
N ILE A 71 -23.01 -13.56 2.14
CA ILE A 71 -22.41 -12.70 3.17
C ILE A 71 -23.33 -11.58 3.61
N ALA A 72 -24.19 -11.07 2.72
CA ALA A 72 -24.97 -9.89 3.02
C ALA A 72 -26.34 -9.90 2.35
N LYS A 73 -27.31 -9.23 2.99
CA LYS A 73 -28.63 -8.95 2.40
C LYS A 73 -28.53 -7.77 1.43
N ASN A 74 -29.24 -7.86 0.32
CA ASN A 74 -29.24 -6.86 -0.77
C ASN A 74 -27.81 -6.46 -1.20
N PRO A 75 -26.96 -7.43 -1.55
CA PRO A 75 -25.54 -7.19 -1.66
C PRO A 75 -25.16 -6.40 -2.91
N ARG A 76 -24.10 -5.60 -2.80
CA ARG A 76 -23.41 -4.96 -3.90
C ARG A 76 -21.92 -5.23 -3.79
N VAL A 77 -21.28 -5.56 -4.90
CA VAL A 77 -19.82 -5.66 -4.96
C VAL A 77 -19.26 -4.28 -5.25
N LYS A 78 -18.43 -3.74 -4.34
CA LYS A 78 -17.76 -2.45 -4.49
C LYS A 78 -16.27 -2.67 -4.65
N LYS A 79 -15.68 -2.06 -5.69
CA LYS A 79 -14.23 -1.88 -5.76
C LYS A 79 -13.82 -0.76 -4.79
N ILE A 80 -12.90 -1.09 -3.89
CA ILE A 80 -12.25 -0.18 -2.97
C ILE A 80 -10.84 0.07 -3.51
N PRO A 81 -10.50 1.32 -3.85
CA PRO A 81 -9.15 1.70 -4.23
C PRO A 81 -8.12 1.31 -3.16
N THR A 82 -6.93 0.83 -3.57
CA THR A 82 -5.90 0.35 -2.63
C THR A 82 -5.47 1.44 -1.64
N ASN A 83 -5.44 2.70 -2.06
CA ASN A 83 -5.20 3.85 -1.19
C ASN A 83 -6.28 4.00 -0.10
N GLU A 84 -7.58 4.03 -0.48
CA GLU A 84 -8.71 4.08 0.48
C GLU A 84 -8.65 2.90 1.46
N PHE A 85 -8.31 1.71 0.95
CA PHE A 85 -8.18 0.52 1.79
C PHE A 85 -7.09 0.68 2.86
N ILE A 86 -5.91 1.17 2.47
CA ILE A 86 -4.75 1.39 3.34
C ILE A 86 -4.98 2.54 4.33
N THR A 87 -5.62 3.64 3.94
CA THR A 87 -5.70 4.85 4.79
C THR A 87 -6.91 4.93 5.67
N ASP A 88 -8.03 4.39 5.21
CA ASP A 88 -9.30 4.66 5.84
C ASP A 88 -9.82 3.36 6.47
N ILE A 89 -9.79 2.29 5.69
CA ILE A 89 -10.44 1.03 6.09
C ILE A 89 -9.57 0.24 7.06
N LEU A 90 -8.32 -0.10 6.71
CA LEU A 90 -7.46 -0.91 7.59
C LEU A 90 -7.22 -0.25 8.96
N PRO A 91 -6.93 1.06 9.07
CA PRO A 91 -6.82 1.72 10.37
C PRO A 91 -8.13 1.66 11.15
N LYS A 92 -9.28 1.86 10.49
CA LYS A 92 -10.57 1.78 11.17
C LYS A 92 -10.88 0.38 11.68
N LEU A 93 -10.54 -0.66 10.93
CA LEU A 93 -10.68 -2.04 11.37
C LEU A 93 -9.78 -2.33 12.58
N ALA A 94 -8.55 -1.82 12.59
CA ALA A 94 -7.66 -1.94 13.74
C ALA A 94 -8.21 -1.23 14.99
N GLU A 95 -8.75 -0.02 14.86
CA GLU A 95 -9.42 0.71 15.96
C GLU A 95 -10.60 -0.09 16.55
N LEU A 96 -11.36 -0.77 15.70
CA LEU A 96 -12.52 -1.57 16.09
C LEU A 96 -12.16 -2.98 16.57
N GLY A 97 -10.87 -3.35 16.58
CA GLY A 97 -10.42 -4.70 16.94
C GLY A 97 -10.94 -5.79 15.98
N ARG A 98 -11.20 -5.43 14.71
CA ARG A 98 -11.72 -6.32 13.67
C ARG A 98 -10.59 -6.88 12.82
N MET A 99 -10.69 -8.16 12.48
CA MET A 99 -9.72 -8.85 11.63
C MET A 99 -10.09 -8.73 10.15
N VAL A 100 -9.15 -9.03 9.27
CA VAL A 100 -9.34 -9.01 7.82
C VAL A 100 -9.31 -10.43 7.26
N GLY A 101 -10.33 -10.81 6.49
CA GLY A 101 -10.36 -12.05 5.72
C GLY A 101 -10.11 -11.75 4.25
N VAL A 102 -9.08 -12.36 3.65
CA VAL A 102 -8.69 -12.10 2.26
C VAL A 102 -8.98 -13.29 1.36
N ASP A 103 -9.46 -13.01 0.14
CA ASP A 103 -9.80 -14.01 -0.87
C ASP A 103 -10.58 -15.19 -0.27
N TRP A 104 -11.63 -14.84 0.49
CA TRP A 104 -12.39 -15.78 1.30
C TRP A 104 -13.03 -16.88 0.46
N THR A 105 -13.01 -18.10 0.98
CA THR A 105 -13.63 -19.29 0.38
C THR A 105 -14.36 -20.10 1.46
N SER A 106 -15.01 -21.20 1.08
CA SER A 106 -15.68 -22.12 2.02
C SER A 106 -14.71 -22.79 3.00
N ALA A 107 -13.43 -22.85 2.66
CA ALA A 107 -12.37 -23.38 3.50
C ALA A 107 -11.13 -22.47 3.36
N PRO A 108 -11.12 -21.31 4.03
CA PRO A 108 -10.01 -20.36 3.92
C PRO A 108 -8.73 -20.99 4.49
N LEU A 109 -7.61 -20.81 3.80
CA LEU A 109 -6.32 -21.27 4.29
C LEU A 109 -5.84 -20.36 5.43
N GLU A 110 -5.90 -19.04 5.22
CA GLU A 110 -5.67 -18.03 6.25
C GLU A 110 -6.99 -17.30 6.56
N VAL A 111 -7.51 -17.54 7.77
CA VAL A 111 -8.84 -17.05 8.17
C VAL A 111 -8.83 -15.62 8.68
N GLU A 112 -7.71 -15.15 9.24
CA GLU A 112 -7.68 -13.84 9.92
C GLU A 112 -6.31 -13.19 9.78
N LEU A 113 -6.30 -11.99 9.19
CA LEU A 113 -5.15 -11.10 9.11
C LEU A 113 -5.33 -9.93 10.06
N ASP A 114 -4.25 -9.58 10.75
CA ASP A 114 -4.18 -8.31 11.47
C ASP A 114 -4.18 -7.15 10.45
N PRO A 115 -5.06 -6.14 10.62
CA PRO A 115 -5.14 -5.03 9.69
C PRO A 115 -3.82 -4.23 9.56
N LYS A 116 -3.04 -4.11 10.64
CA LYS A 116 -1.75 -3.39 10.63
C LYS A 116 -0.69 -4.18 9.89
N ASP A 117 -0.65 -5.51 10.05
CA ASP A 117 0.27 -6.35 9.29
C ASP A 117 -0.04 -6.31 7.79
N LEU A 118 -1.32 -6.31 7.42
CA LEU A 118 -1.75 -6.18 6.03
C LEU A 118 -1.42 -4.79 5.46
N ASP A 119 -1.60 -3.73 6.25
CA ASP A 119 -1.22 -2.36 5.89
C ASP A 119 0.28 -2.27 5.55
N ILE A 120 1.15 -2.75 6.43
CA ILE A 120 2.61 -2.78 6.23
C ILE A 120 2.96 -3.51 4.92
N ARG A 121 2.33 -4.66 4.66
CA ARG A 121 2.59 -5.46 3.45
C ARG A 121 2.15 -4.75 2.17
N LEU A 122 0.98 -4.14 2.17
CA LEU A 122 0.47 -3.39 1.02
C LEU A 122 1.35 -2.18 0.71
N ARG A 123 1.77 -1.43 1.73
CA ARG A 123 2.73 -0.33 1.58
C ARG A 123 4.04 -0.78 0.97
N HIS A 124 4.61 -1.86 1.50
CA HIS A 124 5.85 -2.43 1.00
C HIS A 124 5.71 -2.82 -0.48
N ALA A 125 4.61 -3.51 -0.83
CA ALA A 125 4.34 -3.93 -2.20
C ALA A 125 4.12 -2.74 -3.17
N CYS A 126 3.51 -1.64 -2.72
CA CYS A 126 3.41 -0.41 -3.52
C CYS A 126 4.78 0.16 -3.86
N VAL A 127 5.71 0.22 -2.88
CA VAL A 127 7.07 0.72 -3.13
C VAL A 127 7.85 -0.23 -4.02
N GLU A 128 7.72 -1.55 -3.84
CA GLU A 128 8.36 -2.52 -4.73
C GLU A 128 7.86 -2.39 -6.18
N MET A 129 6.56 -2.17 -6.38
CA MET A 129 6.03 -1.90 -7.72
C MET A 129 6.61 -0.62 -8.32
N PHE A 130 6.75 0.45 -7.53
CA PHE A 130 7.42 1.67 -7.95
C PHE A 130 8.87 1.39 -8.37
N LEU A 131 9.65 0.69 -7.54
CA LEU A 131 11.06 0.37 -7.81
C LEU A 131 11.23 -0.46 -9.07
N GLN A 132 10.38 -1.48 -9.27
CA GLN A 132 10.39 -2.30 -10.47
C GLN A 132 10.19 -1.46 -11.74
N ARG A 133 9.21 -0.54 -11.73
CA ARG A 133 8.96 0.35 -12.87
C ARG A 133 10.10 1.34 -13.08
N ALA A 134 10.54 2.01 -12.03
CA ALA A 134 11.62 2.99 -12.11
C ALA A 134 12.90 2.37 -12.71
N ARG A 135 13.25 1.14 -12.31
CA ARG A 135 14.38 0.39 -12.88
C ARG A 135 14.15 -0.03 -14.33
N SER A 136 12.95 -0.56 -14.64
CA SER A 136 12.57 -0.97 -16.01
C SER A 136 12.69 0.19 -16.99
N ASP A 137 12.08 1.32 -16.63
CA ASP A 137 11.92 2.46 -17.52
C ASP A 137 13.12 3.42 -17.44
N ARG A 138 14.01 3.19 -16.46
CA ARG A 138 15.19 4.02 -16.17
C ARG A 138 14.85 5.49 -15.91
N SER A 139 13.64 5.75 -15.43
CA SER A 139 13.17 7.07 -15.09
C SER A 139 12.20 7.05 -13.92
N VAL A 140 12.05 8.21 -13.29
CA VAL A 140 10.99 8.50 -12.34
C VAL A 140 10.28 9.77 -12.80
N TRP A 141 9.03 9.92 -12.40
CA TRP A 141 8.24 11.10 -12.71
C TRP A 141 8.01 11.92 -11.46
N MET A 142 8.09 13.23 -11.60
CA MET A 142 7.81 14.24 -10.57
C MET A 142 6.81 15.26 -11.11
N LEU A 143 6.23 16.05 -10.21
CA LEU A 143 5.51 17.26 -10.60
C LEU A 143 6.37 18.48 -10.27
N GLU A 144 6.43 19.43 -11.19
CA GLU A 144 7.14 20.71 -10.98
C GLU A 144 6.47 21.86 -11.73
N ASP A 145 6.74 23.08 -11.28
CA ASP A 145 6.47 24.32 -12.00
C ASP A 145 7.66 25.28 -11.87
N ALA A 146 7.45 26.57 -12.20
CA ALA A 146 8.49 27.59 -12.14
C ALA A 146 9.04 27.84 -10.73
N ASP A 147 8.28 27.51 -9.68
CA ASP A 147 8.65 27.69 -8.28
C ASP A 147 9.35 26.46 -7.69
N GLY A 148 9.36 25.34 -8.43
CA GLY A 148 10.11 24.13 -8.10
C GLY A 148 9.24 22.87 -8.06
N PRO A 149 9.74 21.78 -7.43
CA PRO A 149 9.01 20.53 -7.38
C PRO A 149 7.83 20.60 -6.41
N ALA A 150 6.80 19.79 -6.69
CA ALA A 150 5.72 19.54 -5.75
C ALA A 150 6.27 18.97 -4.43
N LEU A 151 5.79 19.49 -3.30
CA LEU A 151 6.13 18.98 -1.97
C LEU A 151 4.86 18.68 -1.18
N LEU A 152 4.94 17.68 -0.32
CA LEU A 152 3.92 17.29 0.63
C LEU A 152 4.44 17.46 2.05
N VAL A 153 3.55 17.75 3.00
CA VAL A 153 3.89 17.68 4.42
C VAL A 153 3.91 16.21 4.86
N ALA A 154 5.00 15.79 5.47
CA ALA A 154 5.12 14.46 6.05
C ALA A 154 4.12 14.27 7.21
N LYS A 155 3.45 13.12 7.24
CA LYS A 155 2.47 12.76 8.28
C LYS A 155 3.14 12.10 9.49
N LEU A 156 4.13 11.23 9.25
CA LEU A 156 4.82 10.50 10.32
C LEU A 156 6.00 11.29 10.88
N HIS A 157 6.64 12.13 10.06
CA HIS A 157 7.77 12.96 10.46
C HIS A 157 7.36 14.44 10.50
N ALA A 158 6.71 14.83 11.60
CA ALA A 158 6.19 16.19 11.76
C ALA A 158 7.25 17.27 11.49
N GLY A 159 6.88 18.28 10.70
CA GLY A 159 7.77 19.40 10.35
C GLY A 159 8.65 19.17 9.12
N ARG A 160 8.67 17.96 8.54
CA ARG A 160 9.43 17.67 7.32
C ARG A 160 8.54 17.72 6.08
N LEU A 161 9.15 18.11 4.96
CA LEU A 161 8.53 17.99 3.64
C LEU A 161 8.97 16.68 2.98
N MET A 162 8.19 16.23 2.01
CA MET A 162 8.50 15.05 1.21
C MET A 162 8.20 15.29 -0.27
N LEU A 163 9.08 14.79 -1.12
CA LEU A 163 8.93 14.83 -2.57
C LEU A 163 8.14 13.60 -3.06
N PRO A 164 6.90 13.74 -3.56
CA PRO A 164 6.21 12.66 -4.25
C PRO A 164 6.87 12.36 -5.60
N CYS A 165 7.00 11.07 -5.92
CA CYS A 165 7.46 10.62 -7.22
C CYS A 165 6.72 9.37 -7.69
N TRP A 166 6.67 9.15 -9.00
CA TRP A 166 5.89 8.08 -9.62
C TRP A 166 6.71 7.27 -10.62
N GLY A 167 6.33 6.01 -10.81
CA GLY A 167 6.99 5.12 -11.76
C GLY A 167 6.51 5.31 -13.20
N SER A 168 5.57 6.23 -13.45
CA SER A 168 5.05 6.49 -14.80
C SER A 168 4.44 7.88 -14.92
N ARG A 169 4.43 8.42 -16.14
CA ARG A 169 3.80 9.71 -16.49
C ARG A 169 2.32 9.74 -16.13
N ALA A 170 1.58 8.70 -16.51
CA ALA A 170 0.14 8.64 -16.26
C ALA A 170 -0.20 8.70 -14.76
N GLU A 171 0.63 8.12 -13.89
CA GLU A 171 0.45 8.21 -12.45
C GLU A 171 0.71 9.61 -11.90
N ALA A 172 1.70 10.32 -12.45
CA ALA A 172 2.00 11.70 -12.09
C ALA A 172 0.90 12.65 -12.59
N GLU A 173 0.46 12.51 -13.85
CA GLU A 173 -0.58 13.35 -14.45
C GLU A 173 -1.94 13.22 -13.75
N GLN A 174 -2.26 12.03 -13.23
CA GLN A 174 -3.44 11.83 -12.37
C GLN A 174 -3.43 12.69 -11.09
N ARG A 175 -2.32 13.35 -10.76
CA ARG A 175 -2.16 14.23 -9.58
C ARG A 175 -2.16 15.70 -9.90
N ILE A 176 -2.30 16.06 -11.16
CA ILE A 176 -2.42 17.46 -11.57
C ILE A 176 -3.86 17.90 -11.24
N GLU A 177 -4.08 18.16 -9.96
CA GLU A 177 -5.34 18.60 -9.38
C GLU A 177 -5.07 19.46 -8.14
N GLY A 178 -6.07 20.24 -7.71
CA GLY A 178 -5.99 21.05 -6.49
C GLY A 178 -4.73 21.95 -6.46
N PRO A 179 -3.88 21.88 -5.41
CA PRO A 179 -2.65 22.67 -5.30
C PRO A 179 -1.65 22.48 -6.45
N TRP A 180 -1.73 21.37 -7.18
CA TRP A 180 -0.80 21.03 -8.26
C TRP A 180 -1.42 21.20 -9.66
N ALA A 181 -2.60 21.82 -9.77
CA ALA A 181 -3.35 21.93 -11.03
C ALA A 181 -2.60 22.66 -12.16
N LYS A 182 -1.53 23.42 -11.86
CA LYS A 182 -0.69 24.14 -12.83
C LYS A 182 0.68 23.51 -13.04
N MET A 183 1.01 22.46 -12.30
CA MET A 183 2.29 21.77 -12.42
C MET A 183 2.29 20.83 -13.62
N LEU A 184 3.49 20.46 -14.06
CA LEU A 184 3.70 19.52 -15.15
C LEU A 184 4.34 18.24 -14.63
N ALA A 185 3.98 17.11 -15.25
CA ALA A 185 4.67 15.85 -15.04
C ALA A 185 6.00 15.88 -15.81
N VAL A 186 7.11 15.79 -15.08
CA VAL A 186 8.46 15.84 -15.63
C VAL A 186 9.17 14.53 -15.36
N GLU A 187 9.81 14.01 -16.42
CA GLU A 187 10.62 12.81 -16.37
C GLU A 187 12.03 13.14 -15.88
N ILE A 188 12.46 12.45 -14.83
CA ILE A 188 13.81 12.52 -14.30
C ILE A 188 14.51 11.19 -14.60
N PRO A 189 15.63 11.18 -15.34
CA PRO A 189 16.43 9.97 -15.52
C PRO A 189 16.81 9.38 -14.17
N LEU A 190 16.68 8.06 -14.01
CA LEU A 190 16.89 7.38 -12.73
C LEU A 190 18.30 7.66 -12.17
N THR A 191 19.31 7.76 -13.03
CA THR A 191 20.69 8.12 -12.66
C THR A 191 20.76 9.51 -12.04
N ASN A 192 20.05 10.49 -12.61
CA ASN A 192 20.02 11.86 -12.10
C ASN A 192 19.22 11.92 -10.80
N PHE A 193 18.13 11.15 -10.73
CA PHE A 193 17.34 11.04 -9.51
C PHE A 193 18.18 10.54 -8.35
N VAL A 194 18.96 9.47 -8.55
CA VAL A 194 19.84 8.89 -7.51
C VAL A 194 21.05 9.78 -7.20
N SER A 195 21.73 10.33 -8.21
CA SER A 195 22.98 11.07 -8.00
C SER A 195 22.79 12.54 -7.63
N THR A 196 21.63 13.12 -7.92
CA THR A 196 21.37 14.56 -7.75
C THR A 196 20.15 14.82 -6.88
N THR A 197 18.97 14.29 -7.25
CA THR A 197 17.72 14.61 -6.55
C THR A 197 17.69 14.07 -5.12
N LEU A 198 17.99 12.79 -4.91
CA LEU A 198 17.98 12.20 -3.57
C LEU A 198 19.02 12.83 -2.62
N PRO A 199 20.28 13.09 -3.04
CA PRO A 199 21.23 13.85 -2.24
C PRO A 199 20.77 15.28 -1.91
N TRP A 200 20.15 15.98 -2.86
CA TRP A 200 19.60 17.31 -2.61
C TRP A 200 18.49 17.26 -1.56
N LEU A 201 17.54 16.32 -1.65
CA LEU A 201 16.51 16.12 -0.62
C LEU A 201 17.11 15.89 0.77
N LYS A 202 18.16 15.06 0.84
CA LYS A 202 18.87 14.80 2.09
C LYS A 202 19.49 16.07 2.68
N GLN A 203 20.02 16.97 1.85
CA GLN A 203 20.57 18.25 2.32
C GLN A 203 19.48 19.19 2.86
N GLN A 204 18.26 19.11 2.32
CA GLN A 204 17.11 19.89 2.80
C GLN A 204 16.41 19.28 4.03
N ASP A 205 16.89 18.12 4.51
CA ASP A 205 16.19 17.29 5.50
C ASP A 205 14.76 16.90 5.07
N TRP A 206 14.58 16.65 3.77
CA TRP A 206 13.32 16.23 3.19
C TRP A 206 13.29 14.73 2.89
N LEU A 207 12.08 14.19 2.87
CA LEU A 207 11.79 12.79 2.58
C LEU A 207 11.41 12.58 1.11
N VAL A 208 11.29 11.32 0.72
CA VAL A 208 10.77 10.92 -0.59
C VAL A 208 9.55 10.01 -0.42
N ALA A 209 8.62 10.17 -1.34
CA ALA A 209 7.30 9.57 -1.33
C ALA A 209 7.04 8.76 -2.62
N PRO A 210 7.70 7.58 -2.78
CA PRO A 210 7.62 6.80 -4.00
C PRO A 210 6.24 6.17 -4.20
N GLY A 211 5.70 6.30 -5.41
CA GLY A 211 4.39 5.78 -5.78
C GLY A 211 3.24 6.45 -5.02
N HIS A 212 3.42 7.72 -4.60
CA HIS A 212 2.42 8.46 -3.82
C HIS A 212 1.00 8.33 -4.42
N ALA A 213 -0.05 8.19 -3.61
CA ALA A 213 -1.49 8.05 -3.96
C ALA A 213 -2.38 9.14 -3.29
N PRO A 214 -3.42 9.73 -3.92
CA PRO A 214 -4.25 10.76 -3.29
C PRO A 214 -5.07 10.13 -2.19
N GLY A 215 -5.27 10.82 -1.07
CA GLY A 215 -5.85 10.20 0.13
C GLY A 215 -4.96 9.10 0.75
N GLY A 216 -3.91 8.68 0.04
CA GLY A 216 -2.97 7.65 0.44
C GLY A 216 -2.13 8.06 1.63
N SER A 217 -1.71 7.05 2.36
CA SER A 217 -0.71 7.15 3.39
C SER A 217 0.59 6.94 2.63
N THR A 218 1.11 8.07 2.18
CA THR A 218 2.40 8.16 1.55
C THR A 218 3.42 7.36 2.34
N VAL A 219 4.15 6.47 1.68
CA VAL A 219 5.27 5.81 2.35
C VAL A 219 6.38 6.85 2.41
N GLU A 220 6.64 7.32 3.62
CA GLU A 220 7.70 8.27 3.94
C GLU A 220 9.03 7.52 4.03
N ILE A 221 9.93 7.77 3.08
CA ILE A 221 11.22 7.09 2.99
C ILE A 221 12.35 8.12 3.01
N GLU A 222 13.43 7.80 3.74
CA GLU A 222 14.65 8.60 3.70
C GLU A 222 15.31 8.51 2.31
N PRO A 223 15.82 9.62 1.73
CA PRO A 223 16.42 9.59 0.40
C PRO A 223 17.54 8.56 0.24
N GLY A 224 18.37 8.38 1.28
CA GLY A 224 19.43 7.38 1.28
C GLY A 224 18.92 5.93 1.30
N GLU A 225 17.78 5.69 1.94
CA GLU A 225 17.14 4.37 1.91
C GLU A 225 16.57 4.05 0.53
N LEU A 226 15.89 5.02 -0.10
CA LEU A 226 15.39 4.83 -1.45
C LEU A 226 16.54 4.61 -2.46
N ALA A 227 17.64 5.34 -2.33
CA ALA A 227 18.83 5.17 -3.19
C ALA A 227 19.38 3.74 -3.11
N ARG A 228 19.58 3.20 -1.90
CA ARG A 228 20.02 1.80 -1.70
C ARG A 228 19.07 0.80 -2.30
N ARG A 229 17.76 1.06 -2.20
CA ARG A 229 16.76 0.19 -2.81
C ARG A 229 16.81 0.28 -4.32
N ILE A 230 17.03 1.45 -4.93
CA ILE A 230 17.11 1.57 -6.40
C ILE A 230 18.35 0.86 -6.95
N GLU A 231 19.50 1.01 -6.29
CA GLU A 231 20.80 0.43 -6.67
C GLU A 231 21.29 -0.57 -5.61
N PRO A 232 20.84 -1.84 -5.64
CA PRO A 232 21.18 -2.82 -4.61
C PRO A 232 22.67 -3.11 -4.44
N GLU A 233 23.54 -2.71 -5.37
CA GLU A 233 24.94 -3.15 -5.45
C GLU A 233 26.01 -2.02 -5.42
N ALA A 234 25.66 -0.76 -5.16
CA ALA A 234 26.67 0.32 -5.14
C ALA A 234 27.46 0.46 -3.81
N PHE A 235 27.02 -0.19 -2.72
CA PHE A 235 27.62 -0.04 -1.38
C PHE A 235 28.43 -1.26 -0.87
N ALA A 236 28.59 -2.31 -1.66
CA ALA A 236 29.34 -3.51 -1.25
C ALA A 236 30.82 -3.53 -1.68
N ILE A 237 31.31 -2.50 -2.39
CA ILE A 237 32.70 -2.43 -2.85
C ILE A 237 33.27 -1.04 -2.53
N SER A 238 33.43 -0.75 -1.25
CA SER A 238 34.32 0.31 -0.72
C SER A 238 34.46 0.11 0.79
N ALA A 239 35.14 -0.97 1.17
CA ALA A 239 35.72 -1.17 2.50
C ALA A 239 37.11 -1.78 2.32
#